data_AF-A0A966V4Y6-F1
#
_entry.id   AF-A0A966V4Y6-F1
#
_cell.length_a   1.000
_cell.length_b   1.000
_cell.length_c   1.000
_cell.angle_alpha   90.00
_cell.angle_beta   90.00
_cell.angle_gamma   90.00
#
_symmetry.space_group_name_H-M   'P 1'
#
loop_
_entity.id
_entity.type
_entity.pdbx_description
1 polymer ?
#
loop_
_entity_poly.entity_id
_entity_poly.type
_entity_poly.pdbx_seq_one_letter_code
_entity_poly.pdbx_strand_id
1 'polypeptide(L)'
;MVLVHRYHPAARRWWRREHGRIMANLGCTTTSNRRSTAHLARLCCRHRAGSTVEPATQAARDYFVNLADLLRHDGVEEVSELRSTFGFMAFHGGALEERTDLIARSAAREAQASYYGVHQPAGMRQHVPSHRFTADQSGRLAEFLAHVDIVITVHGYGRKGMFTTMLLGGTNRRLASHLAPHLRTALPAYHVEDDLERVPRELRGLHPRNPVNAPRNGGVQLELPPRVRGTSPLWWDWEGPHPTPHTAALIGALAAAATSWRSDGGENNVEATDSEASENA
;
A
#
# COMPACT_ATOMS: atom_id res chain seq x y z
N MET A 1 -11.90 3.95 26.59
CA MET A 1 -11.35 5.32 26.65
C MET A 1 -10.18 5.38 25.69
N VAL A 2 -10.43 5.78 24.44
CA VAL A 2 -9.44 5.75 23.35
C VAL A 2 -8.82 7.14 23.23
N LEU A 3 -7.51 7.25 23.46
CA LEU A 3 -6.75 8.47 23.19
C LEU A 3 -6.68 8.67 21.67
N VAL A 4 -7.38 9.69 21.18
CA VAL A 4 -7.24 10.18 19.80
C VAL A 4 -6.00 11.08 19.77
N HIS A 5 -4.92 10.62 19.12
CA HIS A 5 -3.73 11.45 18.91
C HIS A 5 -4.08 12.63 17.99
N ARG A 6 -3.99 13.85 18.54
CA ARG A 6 -4.15 15.10 17.81
C ARG A 6 -2.98 15.27 16.81
N TYR A 7 -3.29 15.35 15.52
CA TYR A 7 -2.33 15.76 14.49
C TYR A 7 -1.82 17.18 14.79
N HIS A 8 -0.49 17.32 14.93
CA HIS A 8 0.15 18.54 15.43
C HIS A 8 0.40 19.58 14.31
N PRO A 9 0.18 20.90 14.56
CA PRO A 9 0.33 21.99 13.58
C PRO A 9 1.77 22.26 13.08
N ALA A 10 2.75 21.41 13.43
CA ALA A 10 4.15 21.54 13.01
C ALA A 10 4.38 21.20 11.52
N ALA A 11 3.53 20.35 10.93
CA ALA A 11 3.60 19.99 9.51
C ALA A 11 3.40 21.20 8.57
N ARG A 12 2.69 22.25 9.03
CA ARG A 12 2.44 23.49 8.25
C ARG A 12 3.68 24.38 8.08
N ARG A 13 4.72 24.22 8.90
CA ARG A 13 5.97 25.04 8.82
C ARG A 13 7.08 24.37 8.00
N TRP A 14 7.08 23.04 7.90
CA TRP A 14 8.04 22.30 7.09
C TRP A 14 7.76 22.46 5.59
N TRP A 15 6.49 22.38 5.18
CA TRP A 15 6.05 22.56 3.79
C TRP A 15 6.44 23.91 3.16
N ARG A 16 6.44 25.00 3.95
CA ARG A 16 6.84 26.34 3.46
C ARG A 16 8.35 26.50 3.22
N ARG A 17 9.20 25.74 3.91
CA ARG A 17 10.67 25.90 3.79
C ARG A 17 11.26 25.06 2.66
N GLU A 18 10.72 23.86 2.42
CA GLU A 18 11.30 22.95 1.42
C GLU A 18 10.91 23.31 -0.03
N HIS A 19 9.72 23.87 -0.26
CA HIS A 19 9.27 24.28 -1.60
C HIS A 19 9.89 25.59 -2.11
N GLY A 20 10.41 26.45 -1.22
CA GLY A 20 11.17 27.64 -1.62
C GLY A 20 12.51 27.32 -2.29
N ARG A 21 13.06 26.12 -2.04
CA ARG A 21 14.32 25.65 -2.65
C ARG A 21 14.14 24.92 -3.97
N ILE A 22 12.96 24.34 -4.23
CA ILE A 22 12.71 23.56 -5.45
C ILE A 22 12.41 24.46 -6.67
N MET A 23 11.97 25.71 -6.46
CA MET A 23 11.73 26.67 -7.54
C MET A 23 12.98 27.43 -8.02
N ALA A 24 14.10 27.36 -7.31
CA ALA A 24 15.33 28.10 -7.66
C ALA A 24 16.24 27.37 -8.67
N ASN A 25 15.96 26.09 -9.00
CA ASN A 25 16.82 25.26 -9.84
C ASN A 25 16.42 25.21 -11.34
N LEU A 26 15.57 26.13 -11.81
CA LEU A 26 15.23 26.27 -13.24
C LEU A 26 16.09 27.33 -13.97
N GLY A 27 17.25 27.67 -13.41
CA GLY A 27 18.22 28.62 -13.99
C GLY A 27 18.90 28.08 -15.26
N CYS A 28 18.25 28.27 -16.40
CA CYS A 28 18.86 28.18 -17.72
C CYS A 28 19.89 29.30 -17.89
N THR A 29 21.18 28.95 -17.86
CA THR A 29 22.25 29.80 -18.43
C THR A 29 23.20 28.91 -19.21
N THR A 30 22.99 28.85 -20.52
CA THR A 30 23.97 28.33 -21.48
C THR A 30 25.07 29.36 -21.68
N THR A 31 26.29 29.06 -21.24
CA THR A 31 27.50 29.65 -21.83
C THR A 31 28.42 28.53 -22.28
N SER A 32 28.73 28.58 -23.56
CA SER A 32 29.68 27.71 -24.25
C SER A 32 31.11 28.12 -23.88
N ASN A 33 31.99 27.14 -23.61
CA ASN A 33 33.36 27.27 -24.10
C ASN A 33 34.04 25.91 -24.28
N ARG A 34 34.65 25.74 -25.46
CA ARG A 34 35.51 24.60 -25.83
C ARG A 34 36.98 25.01 -25.62
N ARG A 35 37.82 24.08 -25.16
CA ARG A 35 39.26 23.84 -25.49
C ARG A 35 39.82 22.84 -24.46
N SER A 36 40.23 21.62 -24.84
CA SER A 36 41.55 21.20 -25.41
C SER A 36 42.43 20.52 -24.33
N THR A 37 42.52 19.18 -24.32
CA THR A 37 43.69 18.32 -24.68
C THR A 37 44.77 18.04 -23.61
N ALA A 38 44.83 16.75 -23.20
CA ALA A 38 45.99 15.84 -23.11
C ALA A 38 47.10 15.94 -22.01
N HIS A 39 47.62 14.74 -21.68
CA HIS A 39 48.89 14.37 -20.99
C HIS A 39 48.85 14.47 -19.43
N LEU A 40 49.21 13.47 -18.60
CA LEU A 40 50.29 12.47 -18.64
C LEU A 40 50.13 11.40 -17.54
N ALA A 41 50.91 10.31 -17.66
CA ALA A 41 50.78 9.06 -16.94
C ALA A 41 51.86 8.83 -15.85
N ARG A 42 51.46 8.10 -14.80
CA ARG A 42 52.19 7.06 -14.01
C ARG A 42 53.34 7.42 -13.03
N LEU A 43 53.48 6.44 -12.11
CA LEU A 43 54.54 6.11 -11.13
C LEU A 43 54.46 6.80 -9.76
N CYS A 44 54.64 6.15 -8.60
CA CYS A 44 54.88 4.74 -8.23
C CYS A 44 54.72 4.60 -6.70
N CYS A 45 54.31 3.40 -6.24
CA CYS A 45 54.50 2.78 -4.92
C CYS A 45 54.58 3.64 -3.63
N ARG A 46 53.65 3.39 -2.70
CA ARG A 46 53.98 3.06 -1.29
C ARG A 46 52.82 2.35 -0.57
N HIS A 47 53.21 1.35 0.21
CA HIS A 47 52.38 0.53 1.09
C HIS A 47 51.42 1.33 1.98
N ARG A 48 50.19 0.82 2.14
CA ARG A 48 49.70 0.35 3.45
C ARG A 48 48.45 -0.49 3.27
N ALA A 49 48.52 -1.71 3.81
CA ALA A 49 47.37 -2.52 4.12
C ALA A 49 46.47 -1.73 5.09
N GLY A 50 45.28 -1.41 4.63
CA GLY A 50 44.18 -0.90 5.43
C GLY A 50 42.92 -1.39 4.71
N SER A 51 42.42 -2.56 5.11
CA SER A 51 41.08 -2.99 4.73
C SER A 51 40.10 -2.06 5.45
N THR A 52 39.86 -0.89 4.87
CA THR A 52 38.69 -0.09 5.18
C THR A 52 37.55 -0.76 4.45
N VAL A 53 36.76 -1.55 5.17
CA VAL A 53 35.43 -1.93 4.70
C VAL A 53 34.67 -0.61 4.53
N GLU A 54 34.56 -0.14 3.28
CA GLU A 54 33.66 0.94 2.89
C GLU A 54 32.28 0.62 3.51
N PRO A 55 31.65 1.56 4.24
CA PRO A 55 30.32 1.29 4.78
C PRO A 55 29.38 1.03 3.60
N ALA A 56 28.72 -0.14 3.63
CA ALA A 56 27.70 -0.48 2.65
C ALA A 56 26.73 0.71 2.49
N THR A 57 26.46 1.10 1.23
CA THR A 57 25.56 2.22 0.92
C THR A 57 24.22 2.03 1.63
N GLN A 58 23.49 3.11 1.96
CA GLN A 58 22.16 3.01 2.56
C GLN A 58 21.26 2.04 1.75
N ALA A 59 21.36 2.07 0.42
CA ALA A 59 20.69 1.14 -0.49
C ALA A 59 21.08 -0.36 -0.28
N ALA A 60 22.32 -0.65 0.10
CA ALA A 60 22.77 -2.01 0.43
C ALA A 60 22.34 -2.45 1.84
N ARG A 61 22.23 -1.51 2.78
CA ARG A 61 21.63 -1.74 4.11
C ARG A 61 20.12 -2.02 4.01
N ASP A 62 19.41 -1.22 3.21
CA ASP A 62 17.99 -1.39 2.90
C ASP A 62 17.72 -2.74 2.21
N TYR A 63 18.72 -3.29 1.49
CA TYR A 63 18.61 -4.59 0.82
C TYR A 63 18.54 -5.80 1.75
N PHE A 64 18.71 -5.66 3.07
CA PHE A 64 18.59 -6.77 4.03
C PHE A 64 17.49 -6.60 5.08
N VAL A 65 16.82 -5.45 5.11
CA VAL A 65 15.75 -5.20 6.08
C VAL A 65 14.54 -6.09 5.79
N ASN A 66 14.01 -6.71 6.84
CA ASN A 66 12.78 -7.48 6.85
C ASN A 66 11.76 -6.91 7.87
N LEU A 67 10.62 -7.57 8.05
CA LEU A 67 9.59 -7.14 9.00
C LEU A 67 10.13 -7.16 10.44
N ALA A 68 10.80 -8.22 10.87
CA ALA A 68 11.33 -8.31 12.23
C ALA A 68 12.33 -7.18 12.55
N ASP A 69 13.15 -6.77 11.57
CA ASP A 69 14.04 -5.62 11.71
C ASP A 69 13.25 -4.31 11.81
N LEU A 70 12.23 -4.13 10.97
CA LEU A 70 11.37 -2.96 10.99
C LEU A 70 10.66 -2.79 12.35
N LEU A 71 10.14 -3.88 12.92
CA LEU A 71 9.43 -3.88 14.20
C LEU A 71 10.32 -3.56 15.41
N ARG A 72 11.65 -3.61 15.28
CA ARG A 72 12.59 -3.22 16.34
C ARG A 72 12.80 -1.70 16.43
N HIS A 73 12.34 -0.93 15.44
CA HIS A 73 12.50 0.53 15.47
C HIS A 73 11.47 1.19 16.39
N ASP A 74 11.95 2.13 17.20
CA ASP A 74 11.10 2.92 18.09
C ASP A 74 10.00 3.65 17.32
N GLY A 75 8.76 3.53 17.81
CA GLY A 75 7.59 4.18 17.24
C GLY A 75 6.98 3.48 16.03
N VAL A 76 7.56 2.36 15.56
CA VAL A 76 6.86 1.47 14.62
C VAL A 76 5.78 0.70 15.38
N GLU A 77 4.54 0.80 14.92
CA GLU A 77 3.40 0.12 15.53
C GLU A 77 2.93 -1.04 14.65
N GLU A 78 2.82 -2.23 15.24
CA GLU A 78 2.13 -3.37 14.63
C GLU A 78 0.73 -3.52 15.20
N VAL A 79 -0.28 -3.49 14.33
CA VAL A 79 -1.69 -3.50 14.70
C VAL A 79 -2.38 -4.69 14.04
N SER A 80 -3.11 -5.48 14.84
CA SER A 80 -3.97 -6.56 14.36
C SER A 80 -5.32 -6.49 15.07
N GLU A 81 -6.40 -6.53 14.31
CA GLU A 81 -7.79 -6.53 14.78
C GLU A 81 -8.56 -7.64 14.06
N LEU A 82 -8.81 -8.76 14.74
CA LEU A 82 -9.51 -9.90 14.15
C LEU A 82 -11.03 -9.74 14.28
N ARG A 83 -11.74 -9.96 13.17
CA ARG A 83 -13.21 -9.98 13.04
C ARG A 83 -13.62 -11.10 12.08
N SER A 84 -14.22 -10.81 10.93
CA SER A 84 -14.56 -11.82 9.91
C SER A 84 -13.32 -12.42 9.22
N THR A 85 -13.51 -13.47 8.42
CA THR A 85 -12.43 -14.09 7.63
C THR A 85 -12.07 -13.29 6.36
N PHE A 86 -12.74 -12.16 6.09
CA PHE A 86 -12.29 -11.19 5.10
C PHE A 86 -11.32 -10.21 5.76
N GLY A 87 -10.13 -10.04 5.18
CA GLY A 87 -9.09 -9.18 5.72
C GLY A 87 -8.82 -7.92 4.89
N PHE A 88 -8.35 -6.88 5.57
CA PHE A 88 -7.61 -5.77 4.98
C PHE A 88 -6.20 -5.68 5.56
N MET A 89 -5.23 -5.34 4.71
CA MET A 89 -3.85 -5.08 5.14
C MET A 89 -3.37 -3.70 4.71
N ALA A 90 -2.53 -3.07 5.54
CA ALA A 90 -1.73 -1.90 5.18
C ALA A 90 -0.40 -1.91 5.94
N PHE A 91 0.55 -2.70 5.45
CA PHE A 91 1.84 -2.92 6.12
C PHE A 91 2.96 -1.96 5.69
N HIS A 92 2.65 -1.02 4.78
CA HIS A 92 3.46 0.18 4.52
C HIS A 92 2.78 1.45 5.07
N GLY A 93 1.99 1.29 6.14
CA GLY A 93 1.19 2.35 6.73
C GLY A 93 2.00 3.41 7.48
N GLY A 94 1.28 4.41 8.01
CA GLY A 94 1.89 5.54 8.70
C GLY A 94 2.59 6.48 7.72
N ALA A 95 3.84 6.86 8.02
CA ALA A 95 4.57 7.87 7.24
C ALA A 95 5.17 7.37 5.90
N LEU A 96 5.23 6.05 5.67
CA LEU A 96 5.81 5.48 4.45
C LEU A 96 4.87 5.69 3.25
N GLU A 97 3.69 5.06 3.26
CA GLU A 97 2.63 5.25 2.26
C GLU A 97 1.43 5.93 2.91
N GLU A 98 1.57 7.24 3.12
CA GLU A 98 0.62 8.06 3.90
C GLU A 98 -0.86 7.75 3.60
N ARG A 99 -1.61 7.54 4.69
CA ARG A 99 -3.06 7.25 4.76
C ARG A 99 -3.52 5.87 4.31
N THR A 100 -2.63 4.98 3.86
CA THR A 100 -3.02 3.60 3.51
C THR A 100 -3.58 2.85 4.72
N ASP A 101 -2.98 3.01 5.89
CA ASP A 101 -3.43 2.49 7.18
C ASP A 101 -4.84 2.97 7.53
N LEU A 102 -5.07 4.29 7.43
CA LEU A 102 -6.38 4.89 7.68
C LEU A 102 -7.45 4.30 6.75
N ILE A 103 -7.15 4.17 5.45
CA ILE A 103 -8.09 3.67 4.45
C ILE A 103 -8.45 2.21 4.73
N ALA A 104 -7.44 1.35 4.87
CA ALA A 104 -7.63 -0.09 5.12
C ALA A 104 -8.34 -0.35 6.45
N ARG A 105 -7.92 0.33 7.53
CA ARG A 105 -8.52 0.15 8.86
C ARG A 105 -9.96 0.66 8.91
N SER A 106 -10.26 1.77 8.22
CA SER A 106 -11.63 2.30 8.16
C SER A 106 -12.56 1.38 7.36
N ALA A 107 -12.11 0.90 6.20
CA ALA A 107 -12.86 -0.04 5.39
C ALA A 107 -13.11 -1.36 6.15
N ALA A 108 -12.10 -1.86 6.86
CA ALA A 108 -12.25 -3.05 7.70
C ALA A 108 -13.29 -2.86 8.81
N ARG A 109 -13.26 -1.71 9.51
CA ARG A 109 -14.24 -1.39 10.55
C ARG A 109 -15.65 -1.30 9.98
N GLU A 110 -15.84 -0.64 8.84
CA GLU A 110 -17.15 -0.48 8.20
C GLU A 110 -17.72 -1.82 7.73
N ALA A 111 -16.88 -2.72 7.21
CA ALA A 111 -17.28 -4.05 6.76
C ALA A 111 -17.32 -5.13 7.87
N GLN A 112 -17.00 -4.79 9.12
CA GLN A 112 -16.73 -5.76 10.19
C GLN A 112 -15.69 -6.84 9.78
N ALA A 113 -14.73 -6.44 8.96
CA ALA A 113 -13.62 -7.24 8.48
C ALA A 113 -12.38 -7.15 9.39
N SER A 114 -11.51 -8.14 9.27
CA SER A 114 -10.23 -8.16 10.00
C SER A 114 -9.26 -7.13 9.41
N TYR A 115 -8.39 -6.57 10.25
CA TYR A 115 -7.36 -5.62 9.83
C TYR A 115 -5.98 -6.01 10.36
N TYR A 116 -4.97 -5.89 9.51
CA TYR A 116 -3.56 -5.92 9.92
C TYR A 116 -2.78 -4.75 9.31
N GLY A 117 -1.87 -4.14 10.07
CA GLY A 117 -1.03 -3.06 9.57
C GLY A 117 0.24 -2.86 10.36
N VAL A 118 1.22 -2.23 9.70
CA VAL A 118 2.47 -1.77 10.29
C VAL A 118 2.60 -0.29 9.98
N HIS A 119 2.67 0.54 11.02
CA HIS A 119 2.58 1.99 10.91
C HIS A 119 3.92 2.61 11.30
N GLN A 120 4.58 3.26 10.34
CA GLN A 120 5.84 3.95 10.63
C GLN A 120 5.59 5.35 11.21
N PRO A 121 6.39 5.77 12.20
CA PRO A 121 6.26 7.09 12.82
C PRO A 121 6.60 8.21 11.83
N ALA A 122 6.14 9.42 12.13
CA ALA A 122 6.41 10.60 11.31
C ALA A 122 7.92 10.79 11.05
N GLY A 123 8.29 11.00 9.79
CA GLY A 123 9.68 11.19 9.36
C GLY A 123 10.44 9.90 9.01
N MET A 124 9.88 8.72 9.31
CA MET A 124 10.46 7.44 8.90
C MET A 124 9.91 7.01 7.52
N ARG A 125 10.79 6.47 6.67
CA ARG A 125 10.47 6.02 5.29
C ARG A 125 11.23 4.74 4.92
N GLN A 126 11.36 3.81 5.86
CA GLN A 126 12.08 2.56 5.64
C GLN A 126 11.21 1.59 4.85
N HIS A 127 11.51 1.40 3.57
CA HIS A 127 10.73 0.50 2.74
C HIS A 127 11.25 -0.94 2.86
N VAL A 128 10.40 -1.85 3.33
CA VAL A 128 10.63 -3.30 3.29
C VAL A 128 9.80 -3.87 2.14
N PRO A 129 10.37 -4.58 1.15
CA PRO A 129 9.57 -5.16 0.07
C PRO A 129 8.52 -6.15 0.57
N SER A 130 7.31 -6.16 0.00
CA SER A 130 6.18 -6.99 0.47
C SER A 130 6.53 -8.47 0.61
N HIS A 131 7.36 -9.03 -0.28
CA HIS A 131 7.78 -10.44 -0.22
C HIS A 131 8.70 -10.80 0.98
N ARG A 132 9.03 -9.81 1.82
CA ARG A 132 9.78 -9.96 3.08
C ARG A 132 8.92 -9.73 4.32
N PHE A 133 7.62 -9.45 4.16
CA PHE A 133 6.64 -9.52 5.23
C PHE A 133 6.11 -10.96 5.32
N THR A 134 6.82 -11.82 6.05
CA THR A 134 6.46 -13.24 6.17
C THR A 134 6.01 -13.60 7.59
N ALA A 135 5.10 -14.57 7.69
CA ALA A 135 4.45 -14.95 8.96
C ALA A 135 5.44 -15.39 10.06
N ASP A 136 6.56 -15.99 9.70
CA ASP A 136 7.60 -16.43 10.64
C ASP A 136 8.30 -15.27 11.38
N GLN A 137 8.15 -14.03 10.92
CA GLN A 137 8.78 -12.86 11.50
C GLN A 137 7.91 -12.14 12.55
N SER A 138 6.61 -12.46 12.63
CA SER A 138 5.68 -11.88 13.60
C SER A 138 4.54 -12.83 13.95
N GLY A 139 4.35 -13.07 15.25
CA GLY A 139 3.20 -13.83 15.74
C GLY A 139 1.85 -13.21 15.38
N ARG A 140 1.75 -11.87 15.34
CA ARG A 140 0.51 -11.17 14.97
C ARG A 140 0.18 -11.31 13.49
N LEU A 141 1.19 -11.23 12.62
CA LEU A 141 1.01 -11.47 11.19
C LEU A 141 0.62 -12.92 10.94
N ALA A 142 1.28 -13.87 11.61
CA ALA A 142 0.95 -15.29 11.51
C ALA A 142 -0.50 -15.57 11.93
N GLU A 143 -0.92 -15.04 13.08
CA GLU A 143 -2.29 -15.18 13.58
C GLU A 143 -3.32 -14.58 12.60
N PHE A 144 -3.06 -13.36 12.09
CA PHE A 144 -3.93 -12.72 11.12
C PHE A 144 -4.06 -13.53 9.83
N LEU A 145 -2.94 -13.99 9.25
CA LEU A 145 -2.95 -14.76 8.01
C LEU A 145 -3.59 -16.15 8.17
N ALA A 146 -3.51 -16.73 9.37
CA ALA A 146 -4.21 -17.97 9.70
C ALA A 146 -5.73 -17.77 9.88
N HIS A 147 -6.15 -16.57 10.27
CA HIS A 147 -7.55 -16.23 10.53
C HIS A 147 -8.34 -15.88 9.25
N VAL A 148 -7.71 -15.21 8.28
CA VAL A 148 -8.39 -14.73 7.07
C VAL A 148 -8.32 -15.74 5.92
N ASP A 149 -9.43 -15.87 5.18
CA ASP A 149 -9.49 -16.69 3.97
C ASP A 149 -9.05 -15.91 2.73
N ILE A 150 -9.24 -14.60 2.75
CA ILE A 150 -9.02 -13.69 1.63
C ILE A 150 -8.67 -12.29 2.14
N VAL A 151 -7.88 -11.53 1.39
CA VAL A 151 -7.41 -10.21 1.83
C VAL A 151 -7.32 -9.18 0.69
N ILE A 152 -7.61 -7.92 1.01
CA ILE A 152 -7.21 -6.76 0.21
C ILE A 152 -6.05 -6.06 0.90
N THR A 153 -4.89 -5.97 0.26
CA THR A 153 -3.77 -5.15 0.75
C THR A 153 -3.81 -3.78 0.09
N VAL A 154 -3.84 -2.73 0.90
CA VAL A 154 -3.84 -1.34 0.46
C VAL A 154 -2.43 -0.77 0.53
N HIS A 155 -1.92 -0.37 -0.63
CA HIS A 155 -0.64 0.29 -0.81
C HIS A 155 -0.82 1.67 -1.42
N GLY A 156 0.22 2.49 -1.32
CA GLY A 156 0.34 3.80 -1.94
C GLY A 156 1.53 3.82 -2.89
N TYR A 157 1.32 4.32 -4.10
CA TYR A 157 2.40 4.50 -5.06
C TYR A 157 2.45 5.94 -5.59
N GLY A 158 3.56 6.28 -6.24
CA GLY A 158 3.75 7.55 -6.93
C GLY A 158 4.42 7.32 -8.28
N ARG A 159 3.68 7.53 -9.37
CA ARG A 159 4.21 7.41 -10.74
C ARG A 159 3.70 8.53 -11.61
N LYS A 160 4.61 9.21 -12.30
CA LYS A 160 4.28 10.29 -13.24
C LYS A 160 3.31 9.76 -14.29
N GLY A 161 2.22 10.50 -14.53
CA GLY A 161 1.18 10.13 -15.49
C GLY A 161 0.10 9.19 -14.97
N MET A 162 0.21 8.68 -13.73
CA MET A 162 -0.75 7.71 -13.16
C MET A 162 -1.39 8.20 -11.85
N PHE A 163 -1.40 9.51 -11.61
CA PHE A 163 -1.91 10.08 -10.36
C PHE A 163 -3.42 9.94 -10.14
N THR A 164 -4.15 9.40 -11.12
CA THR A 164 -5.59 9.09 -11.05
C THR A 164 -5.88 7.61 -11.32
N THR A 165 -4.86 6.75 -11.37
CA THR A 165 -5.03 5.33 -11.68
C THR A 165 -4.88 4.49 -10.42
N MET A 166 -5.90 3.72 -10.06
CA MET A 166 -5.83 2.66 -9.04
C MET A 166 -5.50 1.34 -9.74
N LEU A 167 -4.53 0.58 -9.21
CA LEU A 167 -4.04 -0.65 -9.84
C LEU A 167 -4.41 -1.85 -8.98
N LEU A 168 -5.01 -2.88 -9.58
CA LEU A 168 -5.45 -4.09 -8.91
C LEU A 168 -4.57 -5.28 -9.34
N GLY A 169 -3.53 -5.53 -8.56
CA GLY A 169 -2.65 -6.71 -8.64
C GLY A 169 -3.15 -7.87 -7.77
N GLY A 170 -2.22 -8.71 -7.33
CA GLY A 170 -2.48 -9.91 -6.53
C GLY A 170 -2.93 -11.10 -7.36
N THR A 171 -2.85 -12.30 -6.77
CA THR A 171 -3.18 -13.56 -7.43
C THR A 171 -4.68 -13.81 -7.54
N ASN A 172 -5.51 -13.23 -6.68
CA ASN A 172 -6.97 -13.44 -6.72
C ASN A 172 -7.64 -12.50 -7.73
N ARG A 173 -7.73 -12.95 -8.98
CA ARG A 173 -8.36 -12.17 -10.06
C ARG A 173 -9.87 -12.08 -9.94
N ARG A 174 -10.55 -13.08 -9.35
CA ARG A 174 -12.01 -13.03 -9.09
C ARG A 174 -12.34 -11.87 -8.15
N LEU A 175 -11.56 -11.70 -7.09
CA LEU A 175 -11.72 -10.58 -6.16
C LEU A 175 -11.35 -9.25 -6.82
N ALA A 176 -10.34 -9.20 -7.69
CA ALA A 176 -10.02 -7.97 -8.44
C ALA A 176 -11.20 -7.54 -9.33
N SER A 177 -11.78 -8.49 -10.10
CA SER A 177 -12.95 -8.25 -10.94
C SER A 177 -14.21 -7.88 -10.15
N HIS A 178 -14.36 -8.38 -8.93
CA HIS A 178 -15.43 -7.98 -8.01
C HIS A 178 -15.22 -6.58 -7.45
N LEU A 179 -13.99 -6.25 -7.03
CA LEU A 179 -13.66 -4.96 -6.44
C LEU A 179 -13.76 -3.81 -7.45
N ALA A 180 -13.37 -4.04 -8.71
CA ALA A 180 -13.21 -2.96 -9.67
C ALA A 180 -14.51 -2.18 -9.98
N PRO A 181 -15.69 -2.81 -10.18
CA PRO A 181 -16.95 -2.10 -10.32
C PRO A 181 -17.30 -1.21 -9.13
N HIS A 182 -17.10 -1.67 -7.89
CA HIS A 182 -17.34 -0.86 -6.69
C HIS A 182 -16.49 0.43 -6.71
N LEU A 183 -15.21 0.31 -7.07
CA LEU A 183 -14.32 1.45 -7.19
C LEU A 183 -14.73 2.39 -8.34
N ARG A 184 -15.05 1.86 -9.52
CA ARG A 184 -15.47 2.65 -10.69
C ARG A 184 -16.72 3.46 -10.41
N THR A 185 -17.72 2.86 -9.76
CA THR A 185 -18.97 3.53 -9.39
C THR A 185 -18.76 4.63 -8.36
N ALA A 186 -17.96 4.38 -7.33
CA ALA A 186 -17.74 5.36 -6.26
C ALA A 186 -16.79 6.50 -6.68
N LEU A 187 -15.88 6.24 -7.62
CA LEU A 187 -14.79 7.13 -8.00
C LEU A 187 -14.69 7.29 -9.53
N PRO A 188 -15.71 7.84 -10.20
CA PRO A 188 -15.76 7.91 -11.67
C PRO A 188 -14.65 8.78 -12.29
N ALA A 189 -14.02 9.67 -11.51
CA ALA A 189 -12.88 10.48 -11.94
C ALA A 189 -11.53 9.73 -11.91
N TYR A 190 -11.51 8.47 -11.49
CA TYR A 190 -10.32 7.63 -11.38
C TYR A 190 -10.37 6.47 -12.36
N HIS A 191 -9.22 6.14 -12.93
CA HIS A 191 -9.07 4.93 -13.72
C HIS A 191 -8.84 3.73 -12.80
N VAL A 192 -9.59 2.65 -12.98
CA VAL A 192 -9.38 1.38 -12.26
C VAL A 192 -8.82 0.38 -13.25
N GLU A 193 -7.54 0.04 -13.08
CA GLU A 193 -6.83 -0.94 -13.91
C GLU A 193 -6.82 -2.29 -13.20
N ASP A 194 -7.67 -3.20 -13.67
CA ASP A 194 -7.79 -4.59 -13.23
C ASP A 194 -7.37 -5.60 -14.30
N ASP A 195 -6.81 -5.15 -15.43
CA ASP A 195 -6.04 -6.00 -16.33
C ASP A 195 -4.60 -6.10 -15.82
N LEU A 196 -4.23 -7.28 -15.35
CA LEU A 196 -2.93 -7.56 -14.76
C LEU A 196 -1.77 -7.28 -15.73
N GLU A 197 -1.98 -7.41 -17.04
CA GLU A 197 -0.92 -7.15 -18.02
C GLU A 197 -0.63 -5.65 -18.19
N ARG A 198 -1.61 -4.80 -17.91
CA ARG A 198 -1.49 -3.34 -17.96
C ARG A 198 -0.97 -2.76 -16.64
N VAL A 199 -1.08 -3.51 -15.54
CA VAL A 199 -0.44 -3.14 -14.26
C VAL A 199 1.09 -3.26 -14.39
N PRO A 200 1.87 -2.21 -14.03
CA PRO A 200 3.32 -2.27 -14.03
C PRO A 200 3.86 -3.46 -13.25
N ARG A 201 4.85 -4.18 -13.81
CA ARG A 201 5.33 -5.48 -13.30
C ARG A 201 5.69 -5.45 -11.81
N GLU A 202 6.34 -4.39 -11.36
CA GLU A 202 6.77 -4.16 -9.99
C GLU A 202 5.62 -3.90 -9.01
N LEU A 203 4.43 -3.54 -9.52
CA LEU A 203 3.21 -3.26 -8.75
C LEU A 203 2.15 -4.37 -8.86
N ARG A 204 2.45 -5.48 -9.56
CA ARG A 204 1.49 -6.58 -9.76
C ARG A 204 1.24 -7.42 -8.50
N GLY A 205 2.14 -7.40 -7.52
CA GLY A 205 1.96 -8.12 -6.26
C GLY A 205 1.98 -9.65 -6.35
N LEU A 206 2.49 -10.26 -7.43
CA LEU A 206 2.35 -11.70 -7.71
C LEU A 206 3.36 -12.62 -7.01
N HIS A 207 4.31 -12.07 -6.26
CA HIS A 207 5.33 -12.89 -5.62
C HIS A 207 4.69 -13.88 -4.62
N PRO A 208 5.04 -15.18 -4.61
CA PRO A 208 4.41 -16.18 -3.72
C PRO A 208 4.54 -15.87 -2.23
N ARG A 209 5.69 -15.30 -1.82
CA ARG A 209 5.92 -14.81 -0.44
C ARG A 209 5.29 -13.46 -0.11
N ASN A 210 4.56 -12.82 -1.02
CA ASN A 210 3.84 -11.59 -0.69
C ASN A 210 2.66 -11.97 0.24
N PRO A 211 2.50 -11.36 1.43
CA PRO A 211 1.45 -11.74 2.37
C PRO A 211 0.04 -11.61 1.80
N VAL A 212 -0.19 -10.77 0.78
CA VAL A 212 -1.48 -10.71 0.07
C VAL A 212 -1.88 -12.04 -0.58
N ASN A 213 -0.90 -12.90 -0.91
CA ASN A 213 -1.13 -14.18 -1.58
C ASN A 213 -1.07 -15.37 -0.60
N ALA A 214 -0.84 -15.13 0.70
CA ALA A 214 -0.72 -16.18 1.70
C ALA A 214 -2.05 -16.80 2.17
N PRO A 215 -3.18 -16.05 2.26
CA PRO A 215 -4.47 -16.65 2.62
C PRO A 215 -4.91 -17.75 1.64
N ARG A 216 -5.80 -18.64 2.10
CA ARG A 216 -6.27 -19.81 1.32
C ARG A 216 -6.74 -19.44 -0.08
N ASN A 217 -7.49 -18.33 -0.21
CA ASN A 217 -8.05 -17.87 -1.47
C ASN A 217 -7.20 -16.75 -2.10
N GLY A 218 -5.97 -16.53 -1.62
CA GLY A 218 -5.11 -15.42 -2.02
C GLY A 218 -5.72 -14.06 -1.72
N GLY A 219 -5.37 -13.04 -2.51
CA GLY A 219 -5.84 -11.69 -2.28
C GLY A 219 -5.60 -10.75 -3.44
N VAL A 220 -6.01 -9.49 -3.24
CA VAL A 220 -5.81 -8.38 -4.18
C VAL A 220 -4.86 -7.36 -3.59
N GLN A 221 -3.86 -6.98 -4.37
CA GLN A 221 -3.00 -5.84 -4.08
C GLN A 221 -3.60 -4.60 -4.73
N LEU A 222 -4.00 -3.62 -3.92
CA LEU A 222 -4.56 -2.35 -4.37
C LEU A 222 -3.54 -1.23 -4.21
N GLU A 223 -3.04 -0.71 -5.32
CA GLU A 223 -2.10 0.41 -5.35
C GLU A 223 -2.83 1.73 -5.56
N LEU A 224 -2.72 2.64 -4.59
CA LEU A 224 -3.44 3.91 -4.58
C LEU A 224 -2.55 5.10 -4.94
N PRO A 225 -2.93 5.92 -5.93
CA PRO A 225 -2.20 7.13 -6.24
C PRO A 225 -2.43 8.21 -5.17
N PRO A 226 -1.55 9.23 -5.05
CA PRO A 226 -1.65 10.25 -4.00
C PRO A 226 -2.99 11.01 -3.98
N ARG A 227 -3.63 11.19 -5.15
CA ARG A 227 -4.89 11.96 -5.24
C ARG A 227 -6.05 11.30 -4.49
N VAL A 228 -6.24 9.98 -4.62
CA VAL A 228 -7.35 9.28 -3.94
C VAL A 228 -7.08 9.10 -2.45
N ARG A 229 -5.80 9.04 -2.07
CA ARG A 229 -5.36 8.98 -0.67
C ARG A 229 -5.54 10.30 0.09
N GLY A 230 -5.85 11.40 -0.59
CA GLY A 230 -5.95 12.71 0.06
C GLY A 230 -4.60 13.37 0.35
N THR A 231 -3.54 12.96 -0.35
CA THR A 231 -2.14 13.41 -0.09
C THR A 231 -1.55 14.21 -1.25
N SER A 232 -2.38 14.66 -2.19
CA SER A 232 -1.98 15.51 -3.32
C SER A 232 -2.33 16.98 -3.09
N PRO A 233 -1.73 17.92 -3.85
CA PRO A 233 -2.09 19.33 -3.81
C PRO A 233 -3.55 19.64 -4.16
N LEU A 234 -4.32 18.67 -4.68
CA LEU A 234 -5.76 18.82 -4.90
C LEU A 234 -6.52 19.14 -3.60
N TRP A 235 -5.98 18.71 -2.45
CA TRP A 235 -6.64 18.79 -1.15
C TRP A 235 -5.93 19.74 -0.19
N TRP A 236 -5.22 20.74 -0.71
CA TRP A 236 -4.36 21.63 0.08
C TRP A 236 -5.12 22.47 1.12
N ASP A 237 -6.39 22.76 0.86
CA ASP A 237 -7.33 23.52 1.68
C ASP A 237 -8.36 22.64 2.39
N TRP A 238 -8.28 21.31 2.25
CA TRP A 238 -9.19 20.41 2.94
C TRP A 238 -8.87 20.37 4.43
N GLU A 239 -9.81 20.82 5.26
CA GLU A 239 -9.70 20.84 6.71
C GLU A 239 -10.64 19.84 7.39
N GLY A 240 -10.30 19.45 8.62
CA GLY A 240 -11.13 18.60 9.46
C GLY A 240 -10.52 17.23 9.79
N PRO A 241 -11.11 16.50 10.75
CA PRO A 241 -10.63 15.18 11.15
C PRO A 241 -11.03 14.08 10.15
N HIS A 242 -11.97 14.37 9.25
CA HIS A 242 -12.53 13.40 8.32
C HIS A 242 -11.66 13.25 7.05
N PRO A 243 -11.69 12.09 6.39
CA PRO A 243 -11.04 11.89 5.09
C PRO A 243 -11.57 12.87 4.04
N THR A 244 -10.80 13.14 2.99
CA THR A 244 -11.30 13.91 1.84
C THR A 244 -12.47 13.17 1.17
N PRO A 245 -13.35 13.83 0.40
CA PRO A 245 -14.50 13.17 -0.21
C PRO A 245 -14.10 11.95 -1.04
N HIS A 246 -13.00 12.01 -1.79
CA HIS A 246 -12.52 10.88 -2.58
C HIS A 246 -11.95 9.75 -1.70
N THR A 247 -11.28 10.09 -0.59
CA THR A 247 -10.82 9.07 0.37
C THR A 247 -11.99 8.42 1.10
N ALA A 248 -13.02 9.18 1.47
CA ALA A 248 -14.23 8.65 2.08
C ALA A 248 -15.01 7.74 1.13
N ALA A 249 -15.18 8.15 -0.14
CA ALA A 249 -15.80 7.32 -1.17
C ALA A 249 -15.01 6.02 -1.42
N LEU A 250 -13.67 6.08 -1.41
CA LEU A 250 -12.82 4.90 -1.49
C LEU A 250 -13.06 3.92 -0.32
N ILE A 251 -13.09 4.44 0.92
CA ILE A 251 -13.35 3.63 2.12
C ILE A 251 -14.70 2.92 2.01
N GLY A 252 -15.76 3.66 1.65
CA GLY A 252 -17.10 3.09 1.49
C GLY A 252 -17.16 2.05 0.38
N ALA A 253 -16.47 2.27 -0.74
CA ALA A 253 -16.41 1.31 -1.85
C ALA A 253 -15.70 0.01 -1.45
N LEU A 254 -14.59 0.12 -0.70
CA LEU A 254 -13.86 -1.05 -0.17
C LEU A 254 -14.71 -1.83 0.83
N ALA A 255 -15.40 -1.13 1.74
CA ALA A 255 -16.27 -1.74 2.73
C ALA A 255 -17.47 -2.45 2.06
N ALA A 256 -18.08 -1.81 1.06
CA ALA A 256 -19.17 -2.38 0.27
C ALA A 256 -18.70 -3.65 -0.47
N ALA A 257 -17.53 -3.61 -1.11
CA ALA A 257 -16.96 -4.75 -1.81
C ALA A 257 -16.68 -5.93 -0.87
N ALA A 258 -16.15 -5.67 0.33
CA ALA A 258 -15.92 -6.72 1.33
C ALA A 258 -17.23 -7.31 1.86
N THR A 259 -18.25 -6.47 2.09
CA THR A 259 -19.55 -6.91 2.62
C THR A 259 -20.36 -7.70 1.59
N SER A 260 -20.25 -7.36 0.31
CA SER A 260 -20.96 -8.03 -0.79
C SER A 260 -20.24 -9.28 -1.31
N TRP A 261 -19.00 -9.53 -0.89
CA TRP A 261 -18.23 -10.67 -1.35
C TRP A 261 -18.86 -11.99 -0.88
N ARG A 262 -19.20 -12.84 -1.85
CA ARG A 262 -19.65 -14.21 -1.61
C ARG A 262 -18.50 -15.15 -1.96
N SER A 263 -17.97 -15.85 -0.96
CA SER A 263 -17.08 -16.99 -1.18
C SER A 263 -17.92 -18.10 -1.82
N ASP A 264 -17.49 -18.64 -2.96
CA ASP A 264 -18.17 -19.78 -3.59
C ASP A 264 -18.00 -21.00 -2.69
N GLY A 265 -19.02 -21.22 -1.86
CA GLY A 265 -19.17 -22.31 -0.90
C GLY A 265 -20.56 -22.35 -0.24
N GLY A 266 -21.47 -21.49 -0.68
CA GLY A 266 -22.88 -21.51 -0.34
C GLY A 266 -23.71 -21.62 -1.61
N GLU A 267 -23.69 -22.79 -2.24
CA GLU A 267 -24.83 -23.17 -3.07
C GLU A 267 -26.05 -23.16 -2.15
N ASN A 268 -26.92 -22.17 -2.37
CA ASN A 268 -28.25 -22.20 -1.79
C ASN A 268 -28.95 -23.41 -2.40
N ASN A 269 -29.07 -24.50 -1.64
CA ASN A 269 -30.06 -25.53 -1.87
C ASN A 269 -31.44 -24.85 -1.73
N VAL A 270 -31.93 -24.29 -2.82
CA VAL A 270 -33.37 -24.08 -2.98
C VAL A 270 -33.91 -25.44 -3.39
N GLU A 271 -34.40 -26.19 -2.40
CA GLU A 271 -35.26 -27.34 -2.65
C GLU A 271 -36.36 -26.90 -3.61
N ALA A 272 -36.31 -27.45 -4.83
CA ALA A 272 -37.46 -27.50 -5.70
C ALA A 272 -38.50 -28.36 -4.98
N THR A 273 -39.53 -27.73 -4.42
CA THR A 273 -40.75 -28.43 -4.03
C THR A 273 -41.48 -28.78 -5.32
N ASP A 274 -41.19 -29.98 -5.85
CA ASP A 274 -42.10 -30.67 -6.75
C ASP A 274 -43.39 -30.97 -5.98
N SER A 275 -44.46 -30.26 -6.31
CA SER A 275 -45.82 -30.70 -6.01
C SER A 275 -46.45 -31.21 -7.30
N GLU A 276 -46.05 -32.40 -7.73
CA GLU A 276 -46.96 -33.29 -8.46
C GLU A 276 -47.88 -33.94 -7.44
N ALA A 277 -49.13 -33.49 -7.39
CA ALA A 277 -50.24 -34.28 -6.90
C ALA A 277 -51.22 -34.42 -8.05
N SER A 278 -51.06 -35.52 -8.79
CA SER A 278 -52.16 -36.14 -9.53
C SER A 278 -52.95 -36.99 -8.55
N GLU A 279 -54.23 -36.69 -8.38
CA GLU A 279 -55.21 -37.66 -7.91
C GLU A 279 -56.44 -37.55 -8.81
N ASN A 280 -56.72 -38.66 -9.49
CA ASN A 280 -57.97 -38.94 -10.18
C ASN A 280 -59.06 -39.24 -9.15
N ALA A 281 -60.18 -38.51 -9.20
CA ALA A 281 -61.54 -39.01 -8.96
C ALA A 281 -62.55 -37.96 -9.46
#